data_AF-A0A834G6R9-F1
#
_entry.id   AF-A0A834G6R9-F1
#
_cell.length_a   1.000
_cell.length_b   1.000
_cell.length_c   1.000
_cell.angle_alpha   90.00
_cell.angle_beta   90.00
_cell.angle_gamma   90.00
#
_symmetry.space_group_name_H-M   'P 1'
#
loop_
_entity.id
_entity.type
_entity.pdbx_description
1 polymer ?
#
loop_
_entity_poly.entity_id
_entity_poly.type
_entity_poly.pdbx_seq_one_letter_code
_entity_poly.pdbx_strand_id
1 'polypeptide(L)'
;MMTIYQVLLQHRGPLLKFTLSLTALKSCPGIDQLIRFVSNNGIQELTLYIYKGGPYKLPSSLFSCQVITHLNLLSCVFKPPPGFKGFSRLLSLKLFRVVIAGVTISSLISTCPLLEQLTIQSSTGFDLLEIVACNLRCLRLVGFFSSVCFKNTPQLAKVSMHLESSLWNLVSEDRETSSSVMLTGTFPVVELLVLDYYHLKAMAAGGIPNIFPTTLTHLKILKLCLICFEKVDEISMACPGETLALDPVPEPLEVQG
;
A
#
# COMPACT_ATOMS: atom_id res chain seq x y z
N MET A 1 -21.85 19.24 15.22
CA MET A 1 -20.57 18.87 15.86
C MET A 1 -20.56 19.05 17.38
N MET A 2 -21.28 20.02 17.96
CA MET A 2 -21.40 20.13 19.43
C MET A 2 -21.95 18.86 20.11
N THR A 3 -22.89 18.15 19.46
CA THR A 3 -23.46 16.90 19.99
C THR A 3 -22.44 15.76 20.12
N ILE A 4 -21.54 15.59 19.15
CA ILE A 4 -20.51 14.52 19.19
C ILE A 4 -19.50 14.78 20.30
N TYR A 5 -19.04 16.03 20.43
CA TYR A 5 -18.09 16.40 21.47
C TYR A 5 -18.70 16.25 22.87
N GLN A 6 -19.97 16.61 23.04
CA GLN A 6 -20.71 16.42 24.30
C GLN A 6 -20.85 14.94 24.69
N VAL A 7 -21.17 14.06 23.72
CA VAL A 7 -21.24 12.61 23.97
C VAL A 7 -19.89 12.07 24.47
N LEU A 8 -18.78 12.55 23.88
CA LEU A 8 -17.44 12.13 24.29
C LEU A 8 -17.04 12.66 25.68
N LEU A 9 -17.44 13.89 26.01
CA LEU A 9 -17.23 14.43 27.36
C LEU A 9 -18.00 13.67 28.44
N GLN A 10 -19.16 13.11 28.08
CA GLN A 10 -20.00 12.34 29.01
C GLN A 10 -19.56 10.87 29.13
N HIS A 11 -18.70 10.39 28.24
CA HIS A 11 -18.22 9.01 28.27
C HIS A 11 -17.24 8.80 29.44
N ARG A 12 -17.62 7.95 30.41
CA ARG A 12 -16.82 7.66 31.61
C ARG A 12 -15.96 6.38 31.51
N GLY A 13 -16.09 5.61 30.43
CA GLY A 13 -15.29 4.40 30.20
C GLY A 13 -14.00 4.67 29.42
N PRO A 14 -13.13 3.66 29.27
CA PRO A 14 -11.97 3.76 28.37
C PRO A 14 -12.44 3.80 26.90
N LEU A 15 -12.08 4.86 26.19
CA LEU A 15 -12.36 4.98 24.75
C LEU A 15 -11.16 4.45 23.95
N LEU A 16 -11.19 3.17 23.62
CA LEU A 16 -10.07 2.50 22.94
C LEU A 16 -10.11 2.63 21.42
N LYS A 17 -11.30 2.79 20.84
CA LYS A 17 -11.53 2.86 19.39
C LYS A 17 -12.40 4.04 19.02
N PHE A 18 -11.98 4.77 18.00
CA PHE A 18 -12.68 5.94 17.51
C PHE A 18 -12.62 5.98 15.99
N THR A 19 -13.80 6.06 15.37
CA THR A 19 -13.95 6.13 13.92
C THR A 19 -14.78 7.35 13.56
N LEU A 20 -14.21 8.21 12.72
CA LEU A 20 -14.89 9.38 12.17
C LEU A 20 -14.84 9.31 10.66
N SER A 21 -16.03 9.22 10.05
CA SER A 21 -16.20 9.23 8.60
C SER A 21 -17.03 10.43 8.20
N LEU A 22 -16.46 11.30 7.36
CA LEU A 22 -17.06 12.55 6.90
C LEU A 22 -17.22 12.52 5.39
N THR A 23 -18.45 12.76 4.93
CA THR A 23 -18.75 12.84 3.50
C THR A 23 -18.05 14.01 2.83
N ALA A 24 -17.97 15.16 3.51
CA ALA A 24 -17.23 16.34 3.04
C ALA A 24 -16.67 17.16 4.20
N LEU A 25 -15.46 17.71 4.05
CA LEU A 25 -14.86 18.65 4.99
C LEU A 25 -14.59 19.99 4.28
N LYS A 26 -15.40 21.02 4.57
CA LYS A 26 -15.22 22.38 4.02
C LYS A 26 -14.40 23.28 4.96
N SER A 27 -14.72 23.25 6.25
CA SER A 27 -13.93 23.79 7.38
C SER A 27 -14.68 23.43 8.66
N CYS A 28 -14.02 22.83 9.65
CA CYS A 28 -14.72 22.28 10.82
C CYS A 28 -13.85 22.35 12.08
N PRO A 29 -13.73 23.50 12.76
CA PRO A 29 -12.78 23.68 13.87
C PRO A 29 -12.99 22.72 15.05
N GLY A 30 -14.20 22.18 15.23
CA GLY A 30 -14.47 21.14 16.23
C GLY A 30 -13.79 19.78 15.95
N ILE A 31 -13.33 19.50 14.73
CA ILE A 31 -12.67 18.23 14.41
C ILE A 31 -11.31 18.17 15.08
N ASP A 32 -10.58 19.28 15.12
CA ASP A 32 -9.30 19.37 15.81
C ASP A 32 -9.47 19.16 17.31
N GLN A 33 -10.55 19.70 17.89
CA GLN A 33 -10.87 19.51 19.31
C GLN A 33 -11.22 18.05 19.61
N LEU A 34 -11.97 17.41 18.70
CA LEU A 34 -12.35 16.01 18.76
C LEU A 34 -11.12 15.09 18.69
N ILE A 35 -10.24 15.29 17.71
CA ILE A 35 -9.01 14.52 17.56
C ILE A 35 -8.08 14.75 18.75
N ARG A 36 -7.94 15.99 19.21
CA ARG A 36 -7.18 16.31 20.44
C ARG A 36 -7.72 15.54 21.64
N PHE A 37 -9.03 15.56 21.84
CA PHE A 37 -9.66 14.87 22.96
C PHE A 37 -9.35 13.38 22.93
N VAL A 38 -9.63 12.67 21.82
CA VAL A 38 -9.40 11.22 21.76
C VAL A 38 -7.92 10.86 21.86
N SER A 39 -7.03 11.66 21.26
CA SER A 39 -5.58 11.44 21.32
C SER A 39 -5.05 11.54 22.75
N ASN A 40 -5.56 12.50 23.53
CA ASN A 40 -5.16 12.72 24.92
C ASN A 40 -5.76 11.69 25.89
N ASN A 41 -6.82 10.99 25.49
CA ASN A 41 -7.51 9.99 26.31
C ASN A 41 -7.07 8.55 25.98
N GLY A 42 -5.88 8.38 25.39
CA GLY A 42 -5.27 7.07 25.22
C GLY A 42 -5.92 6.18 24.15
N ILE A 43 -6.40 6.79 23.07
CA ILE A 43 -6.97 6.07 21.93
C ILE A 43 -5.98 5.05 21.35
N GLN A 44 -6.43 3.81 21.13
CA GLN A 44 -5.59 2.76 20.54
C GLN A 44 -5.87 2.59 19.04
N GLU A 45 -7.14 2.63 18.64
CA GLU A 45 -7.55 2.52 17.25
C GLU A 45 -8.21 3.80 16.76
N LEU A 46 -7.55 4.50 15.82
CA LEU A 46 -8.07 5.71 15.23
C LEU A 46 -8.30 5.53 13.73
N THR A 47 -9.54 5.80 13.28
CA THR A 47 -9.89 5.85 11.86
C THR A 47 -10.48 7.21 11.51
N LEU A 48 -9.85 7.93 10.59
CA LEU A 48 -10.30 9.23 10.08
C LEU A 48 -10.45 9.19 8.57
N TYR A 49 -11.69 9.18 8.11
CA TYR A 49 -12.02 9.15 6.69
C TYR A 49 -12.74 10.40 6.23
N ILE A 50 -12.15 11.07 5.23
CA ILE A 50 -12.71 12.28 4.64
C ILE A 50 -12.82 12.06 3.14
N TYR A 51 -14.06 11.92 2.65
CA TYR A 51 -14.30 11.47 1.27
C TYR A 51 -14.28 12.61 0.24
N LYS A 52 -14.73 13.81 0.61
CA LYS A 52 -14.77 15.00 -0.26
C LYS A 52 -14.15 16.22 0.42
N GLY A 53 -13.61 17.12 -0.38
CA GLY A 53 -12.92 18.32 0.08
C GLY A 53 -11.39 18.19 -0.01
N GLY A 54 -10.68 19.19 0.52
CA GLY A 54 -9.21 19.16 0.59
C GLY A 54 -8.70 18.20 1.66
N PRO A 55 -7.42 17.81 1.62
CA PRO A 55 -6.84 16.92 2.60
C PRO A 55 -6.79 17.58 3.99
N TYR A 56 -7.21 16.86 5.01
CA TYR A 56 -7.24 17.38 6.39
C TYR A 56 -5.87 17.33 7.05
N LYS A 57 -5.41 18.48 7.54
CA LYS A 57 -4.16 18.57 8.29
C LYS A 57 -4.33 17.96 9.68
N LEU A 58 -3.59 16.90 9.95
CA LEU A 58 -3.62 16.23 11.25
C LEU A 58 -3.08 17.15 12.36
N PRO A 59 -3.75 17.23 13.52
CA PRO A 59 -3.28 18.03 14.65
C PRO A 59 -2.08 17.37 15.34
N SER A 60 -1.21 18.19 15.94
CA SER A 60 0.02 17.73 16.61
C SER A 60 -0.24 16.72 17.73
N SER A 61 -1.38 16.82 18.41
CA SER A 61 -1.79 15.91 19.49
C SER A 61 -1.83 14.44 19.07
N LEU A 62 -2.15 14.16 17.80
CA LEU A 62 -2.18 12.80 17.29
C LEU A 62 -0.78 12.17 17.37
N PHE A 63 0.25 12.91 16.99
CA PHE A 63 1.64 12.44 16.98
C PHE A 63 2.21 12.25 18.40
N SER A 64 1.59 12.84 19.41
CA SER A 64 1.92 12.63 20.82
C SER A 64 1.27 11.37 21.42
N CYS A 65 0.32 10.75 20.71
CA CYS A 65 -0.40 9.58 21.23
C CYS A 65 0.45 8.31 21.09
N GLN A 66 1.10 7.89 22.18
CA GLN A 66 2.03 6.75 22.20
C GLN A 66 1.36 5.39 22.33
N VAL A 67 0.05 5.35 22.59
CA VAL A 67 -0.70 4.10 22.79
C VAL A 67 -1.46 3.63 21.54
N ILE A 68 -1.37 4.37 20.43
CA ILE A 68 -1.98 3.99 19.16
C ILE A 68 -1.38 2.67 18.66
N THR A 69 -2.27 1.73 18.36
CA THR A 69 -1.98 0.43 17.75
C THR A 69 -2.48 0.35 16.31
N HIS A 70 -3.57 1.05 15.97
CA HIS A 70 -4.13 1.07 14.62
C HIS A 70 -4.43 2.50 14.18
N LEU A 71 -3.88 2.89 13.03
CA LEU A 71 -4.09 4.21 12.43
C LEU A 71 -4.53 4.07 10.98
N ASN A 72 -5.77 4.49 10.70
CA ASN A 72 -6.36 4.48 9.36
C ASN A 72 -6.73 5.90 8.94
N LEU A 73 -6.17 6.39 7.85
CA LEU A 73 -6.34 7.76 7.38
C LEU A 73 -6.76 7.78 5.92
N LEU A 74 -7.77 8.56 5.57
CA LEU A 74 -8.15 8.85 4.20
C LEU A 74 -8.22 10.36 3.98
N SER A 75 -7.53 10.84 2.93
CA SER A 75 -7.49 12.25 2.54
C SER A 75 -7.02 13.17 3.68
N CYS A 76 -5.84 12.88 4.22
CA CYS A 76 -5.18 13.69 5.27
C CYS A 76 -3.83 14.22 4.81
N VAL A 77 -3.33 15.26 5.47
CA VAL A 77 -1.93 15.71 5.37
C VAL A 77 -1.18 15.20 6.59
N PHE A 78 -0.23 14.31 6.35
CA PHE A 78 0.63 13.74 7.39
C PHE A 78 1.95 14.50 7.42
N LYS A 79 2.02 15.48 8.32
CA LYS A 79 3.22 16.29 8.55
C LYS A 79 3.57 16.27 10.04
N PRO A 80 4.39 15.31 10.50
CA PRO A 80 4.74 15.21 11.91
C PRO A 80 5.55 16.43 12.36
N PRO A 81 5.46 16.82 13.64
CA PRO A 81 6.31 17.86 14.21
C PRO A 81 7.78 17.41 14.29
N PRO A 82 8.74 18.35 14.37
CA PRO A 82 10.14 18.02 14.63
C PRO A 82 10.28 17.18 15.90
N GLY A 83 11.13 16.14 15.86
CA GLY A 83 11.35 15.25 16.99
C GLY A 83 10.30 14.14 17.17
N PHE A 84 9.33 14.01 16.26
CA PHE A 84 8.44 12.84 16.24
C PHE A 84 9.25 11.55 16.06
N LYS A 85 9.12 10.63 17.02
CA LYS A 85 9.88 9.37 17.07
C LYS A 85 9.09 8.16 16.56
N GLY A 86 8.06 8.38 15.75
CA GLY A 86 7.15 7.32 15.33
C GLY A 86 6.13 6.94 16.40
N PHE A 87 5.37 5.89 16.10
CA PHE A 87 4.39 5.30 17.01
C PHE A 87 4.93 3.95 17.52
N SER A 88 5.40 3.95 18.77
CA SER A 88 6.09 2.80 19.36
C SER A 88 5.26 1.52 19.47
N ARG A 89 3.92 1.64 19.48
CA ARG A 89 2.97 0.52 19.62
C ARG A 89 2.15 0.21 18.36
N LEU A 90 2.44 0.87 17.25
CA LEU A 90 1.65 0.76 16.03
C LEU A 90 1.83 -0.63 15.40
N LEU A 91 0.72 -1.35 15.25
CA LEU A 91 0.62 -2.67 14.62
C LEU A 91 0.10 -2.57 13.19
N SER A 92 -0.81 -1.63 12.92
CA SER A 92 -1.44 -1.45 11.61
C SER A 92 -1.49 0.00 11.19
N LEU A 93 -0.96 0.29 10.00
CA LEU A 93 -1.00 1.59 9.36
C LEU A 93 -1.68 1.50 8.01
N LYS A 94 -2.75 2.27 7.81
CA LYS A 94 -3.43 2.39 6.51
C LYS A 94 -3.54 3.85 6.10
N LEU A 95 -2.89 4.18 5.00
CA LEU A 95 -2.86 5.54 4.44
C LEU A 95 -3.50 5.51 3.06
N PHE A 96 -4.63 6.19 2.92
CA PHE A 96 -5.37 6.29 1.66
C PHE A 96 -5.37 7.73 1.18
N ARG A 97 -4.77 8.00 0.01
CA ARG A 97 -4.72 9.35 -0.58
C ARG A 97 -4.21 10.39 0.44
N VAL A 98 -3.21 10.01 1.22
CA VAL A 98 -2.60 10.85 2.25
C VAL A 98 -1.45 11.62 1.62
N VAL A 99 -1.42 12.94 1.84
CA VAL A 99 -0.30 13.80 1.45
C VAL A 99 0.82 13.63 2.47
N ILE A 100 1.89 12.93 2.07
CA ILE A 100 3.08 12.64 2.87
C ILE A 100 4.32 12.61 1.97
N ALA A 101 5.44 13.17 2.43
CA ALA A 101 6.69 13.12 1.67
C ALA A 101 7.32 11.71 1.73
N GLY A 102 7.99 11.28 0.66
CA GLY A 102 8.70 10.00 0.56
C GLY A 102 9.63 9.71 1.75
N VAL A 103 10.47 10.68 2.11
CA VAL A 103 11.37 10.57 3.28
C VAL A 103 10.62 10.43 4.60
N THR A 104 9.44 11.05 4.72
CA THR A 104 8.60 10.99 5.92
C THR A 104 7.90 9.64 6.04
N ILE A 105 7.43 9.04 4.94
CA ILE A 105 6.83 7.70 4.98
C ILE A 105 7.86 6.63 5.34
N SER A 106 9.06 6.67 4.74
CA SER A 106 10.13 5.72 5.07
C SER A 106 10.56 5.84 6.53
N SER A 107 10.69 7.08 7.03
CA SER A 107 11.00 7.34 8.45
C SER A 107 9.87 6.88 9.39
N LEU A 108 8.61 7.06 9.02
CA LEU A 108 7.48 6.58 9.82
C LEU A 108 7.49 5.06 9.93
N ILE A 109 7.72 4.35 8.82
CA ILE A 109 7.78 2.88 8.80
C ILE A 109 8.93 2.40 9.69
N SER A 110 10.13 2.97 9.55
CA SER A 110 11.31 2.55 10.31
C SER A 110 11.24 2.85 11.80
N THR A 111 10.43 3.84 12.20
CA THR A 111 10.25 4.23 13.61
C THR A 111 9.06 3.55 14.29
N CYS A 112 8.35 2.66 13.60
CA CYS A 112 7.26 1.85 14.15
C CYS A 112 7.69 0.37 14.26
N PRO A 113 8.39 -0.04 15.34
CA PRO A 113 9.05 -1.35 15.42
C PRO A 113 8.08 -2.54 15.47
N LEU A 114 6.83 -2.33 15.88
CA LEU A 114 5.81 -3.39 15.99
C LEU A 114 4.90 -3.47 14.76
N LEU A 115 5.19 -2.72 13.69
CA LEU A 115 4.31 -2.64 12.53
C LEU A 115 4.19 -3.99 11.82
N GLU A 116 3.00 -4.58 11.83
CA GLU A 116 2.69 -5.86 11.19
C GLU A 116 1.97 -5.70 9.84
N GLN A 117 1.17 -4.64 9.71
CA GLN A 117 0.33 -4.39 8.54
C GLN A 117 0.52 -2.97 8.02
N LEU A 118 0.87 -2.86 6.74
CA LEU A 118 1.03 -1.59 6.04
C LEU A 118 0.17 -1.58 4.79
N THR A 119 -0.68 -0.56 4.66
CA THR A 119 -1.40 -0.25 3.42
C THR A 119 -1.11 1.19 3.02
N ILE A 120 -0.62 1.38 1.80
CA ILE A 120 -0.39 2.69 1.22
C ILE A 120 -1.15 2.73 -0.11
N GLN A 121 -2.17 3.57 -0.18
CA GLN A 121 -2.77 3.98 -1.44
C GLN A 121 -2.35 5.41 -1.76
N SER A 122 -1.63 5.57 -2.85
CA SER A 122 -1.14 6.85 -3.32
C SER A 122 -1.77 7.22 -4.65
N SER A 123 -2.25 8.46 -4.74
CA SER A 123 -2.68 9.06 -6.00
C SER A 123 -1.56 9.79 -6.74
N THR A 124 -0.39 9.89 -6.12
CA THR A 124 0.85 10.42 -6.70
C THR A 124 1.90 9.32 -6.68
N GLY A 125 2.68 9.17 -7.74
CA GLY A 125 3.71 8.14 -7.78
C GLY A 125 4.78 8.30 -6.69
N PHE A 126 5.44 7.21 -6.30
CA PHE A 126 6.68 7.24 -5.52
C PHE A 126 7.84 6.75 -6.38
N ASP A 127 8.91 7.54 -6.45
CA ASP A 127 10.13 7.12 -7.17
C ASP A 127 10.88 6.02 -6.43
N LEU A 128 11.03 6.16 -5.10
CA LEU A 128 11.64 5.16 -4.24
C LEU A 128 10.91 5.10 -2.90
N LEU A 129 10.45 3.91 -2.53
CA LEU A 129 9.88 3.61 -1.22
C LEU A 129 10.77 2.62 -0.48
N GLU A 130 11.39 3.08 0.60
CA GLU A 130 12.20 2.21 1.47
C GLU A 130 11.35 1.69 2.64
N ILE A 131 11.31 0.37 2.79
CA ILE A 131 10.55 -0.31 3.83
C ILE A 131 11.53 -1.01 4.76
N VAL A 132 11.75 -0.40 5.93
CA VAL A 132 12.55 -0.96 7.02
C VAL A 132 11.60 -1.35 8.16
N ALA A 133 11.21 -2.63 8.25
CA ALA A 133 10.23 -3.07 9.24
C ALA A 133 10.35 -4.56 9.59
N CYS A 134 10.91 -4.87 10.76
CA CYS A 134 11.25 -6.23 11.16
C CYS A 134 10.05 -7.15 11.40
N ASN A 135 8.92 -6.59 11.86
CA ASN A 135 7.71 -7.33 12.17
C ASN A 135 6.65 -7.25 11.06
N LEU A 136 6.94 -6.63 9.91
CA LEU A 136 5.96 -6.44 8.86
C LEU A 136 5.60 -7.78 8.21
N ARG A 137 4.31 -8.14 8.23
CA ARG A 137 3.78 -9.40 7.70
C ARG A 137 2.96 -9.21 6.44
N CYS A 138 2.25 -8.09 6.35
CA CYS A 138 1.36 -7.78 5.24
C CYS A 138 1.63 -6.39 4.70
N LEU A 139 1.95 -6.31 3.41
CA LEU A 139 2.12 -5.07 2.68
C LEU A 139 1.10 -4.99 1.54
N ARG A 140 0.37 -3.88 1.49
CA ARG A 140 -0.50 -3.52 0.36
C ARG A 140 -0.11 -2.17 -0.19
N LEU A 141 0.27 -2.14 -1.46
CA LEU A 141 0.57 -0.93 -2.21
C LEU A 141 -0.51 -0.76 -3.28
N VAL A 142 -1.10 0.43 -3.35
CA VAL A 142 -2.07 0.81 -4.38
C VAL A 142 -1.64 2.14 -4.99
N GLY A 143 -1.38 2.19 -6.28
CA GLY A 143 -0.84 3.37 -6.95
C GLY A 143 0.33 3.02 -7.84
N PHE A 144 1.16 4.02 -8.13
CA PHE A 144 2.35 3.87 -8.97
C PHE A 144 3.62 3.98 -8.12
N PHE A 145 4.45 2.94 -8.15
CA PHE A 145 5.70 2.88 -7.37
C PHE A 145 6.83 2.46 -8.30
N SER A 146 7.76 3.36 -8.62
CA SER A 146 8.87 3.07 -9.54
C SER A 146 9.86 2.08 -8.90
N SER A 147 10.13 2.22 -7.61
CA SER A 147 11.03 1.31 -6.88
C SER A 147 10.59 1.12 -5.43
N VAL A 148 10.61 -0.13 -4.97
CA VAL A 148 10.34 -0.52 -3.58
C VAL A 148 11.52 -1.35 -3.06
N CYS A 149 12.18 -0.84 -2.02
CA CYS A 149 13.34 -1.49 -1.41
C CYS A 149 12.99 -2.04 -0.03
N PHE A 150 13.12 -3.35 0.13
CA PHE A 150 12.88 -4.06 1.38
C PHE A 150 14.18 -4.23 2.17
N LYS A 151 14.22 -3.72 3.39
CA LYS A 151 15.38 -3.81 4.28
C LYS A 151 14.93 -4.36 5.63
N ASN A 152 15.56 -5.43 6.12
CA ASN A 152 15.25 -6.01 7.43
C ASN A 152 13.74 -6.30 7.63
N THR A 153 13.14 -7.05 6.70
CA THR A 153 11.70 -7.41 6.72
C THR A 153 11.44 -8.91 6.90
N PRO A 154 12.16 -9.67 7.75
CA PRO A 154 12.18 -11.14 7.74
C PRO A 154 10.80 -11.83 7.87
N GLN A 155 9.78 -11.14 8.38
CA GLN A 155 8.42 -11.66 8.59
C GLN A 155 7.45 -11.40 7.42
N LEU A 156 7.89 -10.73 6.35
CA LEU A 156 6.99 -10.33 5.26
C LEU A 156 6.51 -11.54 4.46
N ALA A 157 5.25 -11.91 4.68
CA ALA A 157 4.64 -13.09 4.07
C ALA A 157 3.66 -12.75 2.95
N LYS A 158 3.06 -11.55 2.98
CA LYS A 158 2.01 -11.15 2.04
C LYS A 158 2.35 -9.81 1.41
N VAL A 159 2.47 -9.78 0.09
CA VAL A 159 2.67 -8.55 -0.69
C VAL A 159 1.58 -8.47 -1.75
N SER A 160 0.88 -7.34 -1.79
CA SER A 160 -0.08 -7.04 -2.85
C SER A 160 0.19 -5.67 -3.44
N MET A 161 0.33 -5.60 -4.76
CA MET A 161 0.52 -4.37 -5.50
C MET A 161 -0.58 -4.22 -6.55
N HIS A 162 -1.20 -3.05 -6.58
CA HIS A 162 -2.28 -2.73 -7.50
C HIS A 162 -2.09 -1.30 -8.00
N LEU A 163 -2.49 -1.02 -9.23
CA LEU A 163 -2.58 0.31 -9.78
C LEU A 163 -3.84 0.97 -9.22
N GLU A 164 -3.74 2.25 -8.89
CA GLU A 164 -4.92 3.03 -8.53
C GLU A 164 -5.76 3.29 -9.78
N SER A 165 -7.09 3.08 -9.71
CA SER A 165 -7.99 3.21 -10.87
C SER A 165 -7.91 4.58 -11.56
N SER A 166 -7.65 5.66 -10.80
CA SER A 166 -7.44 7.02 -11.36
C SER A 166 -6.19 7.16 -12.21
N LEU A 167 -5.22 6.25 -12.07
CA LEU A 167 -3.97 6.26 -12.82
C LEU A 167 -4.06 5.43 -14.11
N TRP A 168 -5.18 4.73 -14.36
CA TRP A 168 -5.36 3.88 -15.53
C TRP A 168 -5.07 4.63 -16.84
N ASN A 169 -5.61 5.84 -17.00
CA ASN A 169 -5.44 6.62 -18.22
C ASN A 169 -3.99 7.10 -18.44
N LEU A 170 -3.24 7.33 -17.36
CA LEU A 170 -1.84 7.76 -17.43
C LEU A 170 -0.90 6.65 -17.87
N VAL A 171 -1.29 5.38 -17.67
CA VAL A 171 -0.48 4.21 -17.97
C VAL A 171 -0.97 3.50 -19.26
N SER A 172 -2.18 3.80 -19.73
CA SER A 172 -2.80 3.18 -20.92
C SER A 172 -2.50 3.91 -22.23
N GLU A 173 -2.13 5.19 -22.17
CA GLU A 173 -1.56 5.87 -23.33
C GLU A 173 -0.12 5.37 -23.51
N ASP A 174 0.17 4.87 -24.70
CA ASP A 174 1.39 4.21 -25.19
C ASP A 174 2.67 5.07 -25.11
N ARG A 175 2.89 5.76 -24.00
CA ARG A 175 4.22 6.22 -23.64
C ARG A 175 4.95 4.99 -23.16
N GLU A 176 6.04 4.69 -23.84
CA GLU A 176 7.17 3.94 -23.35
C GLU A 176 7.70 4.57 -22.05
N THR A 177 6.90 4.60 -20.98
CA THR A 177 7.41 4.83 -19.64
C THR A 177 8.08 3.53 -19.24
N SER A 178 9.34 3.43 -19.68
CA SER A 178 10.39 2.52 -19.22
C SER A 178 10.67 2.67 -17.72
N SER A 179 9.63 2.82 -16.89
CA SER A 179 9.71 2.74 -15.45
C SER A 179 9.54 1.27 -15.10
N SER A 180 10.66 0.55 -15.03
CA SER A 180 10.67 -0.77 -14.44
C SER A 180 10.29 -0.63 -12.97
N VAL A 181 9.22 -1.32 -12.55
CA VAL A 181 8.93 -1.45 -11.12
C VAL A 181 10.01 -2.36 -10.54
N MET A 182 10.94 -1.78 -9.80
CA MET A 182 12.04 -2.51 -9.18
C MET A 182 11.68 -2.90 -7.75
N LEU A 183 11.55 -4.20 -7.50
CA LEU A 183 11.50 -4.71 -6.14
C LEU A 183 12.90 -5.21 -5.76
N THR A 184 13.52 -4.61 -4.75
CA THR A 184 14.92 -4.89 -4.39
C THR A 184 15.08 -5.11 -2.88
N GLY A 185 16.21 -5.69 -2.48
CA GLY A 185 16.59 -5.83 -1.06
C GLY A 185 16.52 -7.26 -0.52
N THR A 186 16.40 -7.40 0.80
CA THR A 186 16.39 -8.72 1.45
C THR A 186 14.99 -9.31 1.36
N PHE A 187 14.76 -10.24 0.42
CA PHE A 187 13.46 -10.85 0.24
C PHE A 187 13.19 -11.94 1.27
N PRO A 188 12.12 -11.81 2.07
CA PRO A 188 11.74 -12.80 3.08
C PRO A 188 10.83 -13.87 2.47
N VAL A 189 10.31 -14.74 3.36
CA VAL A 189 9.37 -15.86 3.15
C VAL A 189 8.02 -15.41 2.55
N VAL A 190 8.04 -14.70 1.42
CA VAL A 190 6.81 -14.21 0.75
C VAL A 190 6.03 -15.43 0.26
N GLU A 191 4.91 -15.72 0.90
CA GLU A 191 4.04 -16.84 0.59
C GLU A 191 2.94 -16.45 -0.39
N LEU A 192 2.48 -15.19 -0.32
CA LEU A 192 1.43 -14.64 -1.17
C LEU A 192 1.93 -13.38 -1.87
N LEU A 193 1.93 -13.44 -3.20
CA LEU A 193 2.18 -12.30 -4.06
C LEU A 193 0.93 -12.03 -4.91
N VAL A 194 0.42 -10.81 -4.82
CA VAL A 194 -0.68 -10.33 -5.66
C VAL A 194 -0.21 -9.17 -6.51
N LEU A 195 -0.40 -9.28 -7.82
CA LEU A 195 0.02 -8.29 -8.80
C LEU A 195 -1.13 -8.03 -9.77
N ASP A 196 -1.18 -6.83 -10.33
CA ASP A 196 -2.01 -6.58 -11.50
C ASP A 196 -1.19 -6.53 -12.79
N TYR A 197 -1.89 -6.48 -13.92
CA TYR A 197 -1.30 -6.42 -15.25
C TYR A 197 -0.23 -5.34 -15.40
N TYR A 198 -0.43 -4.14 -14.85
CA TYR A 198 0.52 -3.04 -15.02
C TYR A 198 1.81 -3.26 -14.27
N HIS A 199 1.73 -3.70 -13.00
CA HIS A 199 2.92 -4.01 -12.24
C HIS A 199 3.66 -5.19 -12.88
N LEU A 200 2.95 -6.19 -13.41
CA LEU A 200 3.54 -7.29 -14.15
C LEU A 200 4.26 -6.83 -15.43
N LYS A 201 3.59 -6.01 -16.25
CA LYS A 201 4.14 -5.44 -17.49
C LYS A 201 5.37 -4.56 -17.21
N ALA A 202 5.29 -3.69 -16.20
CA ALA A 202 6.39 -2.81 -15.82
C ALA A 202 7.59 -3.61 -15.29
N MET A 203 7.36 -4.70 -14.56
CA MET A 203 8.41 -5.62 -14.17
C MET A 203 9.05 -6.29 -15.40
N ALA A 204 8.27 -6.78 -16.35
CA ALA A 204 8.79 -7.47 -17.54
C ALA A 204 9.56 -6.55 -18.52
N ALA A 205 9.12 -5.30 -18.69
CA ALA A 205 9.77 -4.30 -19.56
C ALA A 205 11.17 -3.88 -19.07
N GLY A 206 11.50 -4.13 -17.80
CA GLY A 206 12.79 -3.79 -17.19
C GLY A 206 13.99 -4.64 -17.61
N GLY A 207 13.81 -5.58 -18.55
CA GLY A 207 14.89 -6.44 -19.07
C GLY A 207 15.58 -7.25 -17.98
N ILE A 208 14.95 -8.36 -17.52
CA ILE A 208 15.40 -9.28 -16.44
C ILE A 208 16.67 -8.82 -15.68
N PRO A 209 16.62 -7.82 -14.79
CA PRO A 209 17.69 -7.62 -13.83
C PRO A 209 17.17 -8.23 -12.53
N ASN A 210 17.21 -9.56 -12.38
CA ASN A 210 16.86 -10.21 -11.11
C ASN A 210 15.55 -9.67 -10.48
N ILE A 211 14.51 -9.45 -11.31
CA ILE A 211 13.23 -8.79 -10.99
C ILE A 211 12.54 -9.42 -9.79
N PHE A 212 12.73 -10.73 -9.69
CA PHE A 212 12.71 -11.46 -8.45
C PHE A 212 14.16 -11.81 -8.17
N PRO A 213 14.74 -11.50 -7.00
CA PRO A 213 15.89 -12.28 -6.60
C PRO A 213 15.45 -13.74 -6.71
N THR A 214 16.37 -14.59 -7.11
CA THR A 214 16.27 -16.04 -7.33
C THR A 214 15.68 -16.86 -6.16
N THR A 215 15.00 -16.22 -5.21
CA THR A 215 14.62 -16.71 -3.89
C THR A 215 13.14 -16.42 -3.52
N LEU A 216 12.21 -16.36 -4.47
CA LEU A 216 10.77 -16.59 -4.16
C LEU A 216 10.49 -18.09 -3.84
N THR A 217 11.45 -18.76 -3.23
CA THR A 217 11.43 -20.20 -2.92
C THR A 217 10.31 -20.59 -1.95
N HIS A 218 9.70 -19.62 -1.28
CA HIS A 218 8.59 -19.81 -0.34
C HIS A 218 7.23 -19.38 -0.89
N LEU A 219 7.15 -18.93 -2.15
CA LEU A 219 5.89 -18.51 -2.74
C LEU A 219 4.94 -19.70 -2.88
N LYS A 220 3.78 -19.59 -2.21
CA LYS A 220 2.71 -20.61 -2.25
C LYS A 220 1.56 -20.18 -3.14
N ILE A 221 1.30 -18.89 -3.22
CA ILE A 221 0.15 -18.32 -3.93
C ILE A 221 0.61 -17.12 -4.74
N LEU A 222 0.49 -17.22 -6.06
CA LEU A 222 0.57 -16.10 -6.98
C LEU A 222 -0.84 -15.76 -7.46
N LYS A 223 -1.29 -14.52 -7.23
CA LYS A 223 -2.55 -14.02 -7.79
C LYS A 223 -2.25 -12.90 -8.77
N LEU A 224 -2.67 -13.09 -10.00
CA LEU A 224 -2.60 -12.07 -11.02
C LEU A 224 -4.00 -11.54 -11.29
N CYS A 225 -4.14 -10.21 -11.30
CA CYS A 225 -5.42 -9.53 -11.49
C CYS A 225 -5.37 -8.68 -12.75
N LEU A 226 -6.53 -8.49 -13.38
CA LEU A 226 -6.70 -7.59 -14.53
C LEU A 226 -5.83 -7.98 -15.76
N ILE A 227 -5.49 -9.27 -15.91
CA ILE A 227 -4.84 -9.78 -17.12
C ILE A 227 -5.89 -9.96 -18.22
N CYS A 228 -5.65 -9.36 -19.37
CA CYS A 228 -6.31 -9.74 -20.62
C CYS A 228 -5.42 -10.79 -21.32
N PHE A 229 -6.01 -11.76 -22.00
CA PHE A 229 -5.29 -12.79 -22.77
C PHE A 229 -5.52 -12.66 -24.29
N GLU A 230 -6.16 -11.57 -24.72
CA GLU A 230 -6.55 -11.39 -26.13
C GLU A 230 -5.40 -10.89 -27.02
N LYS A 231 -4.20 -10.62 -26.47
CA LYS A 231 -2.97 -10.37 -27.25
C LYS A 231 -1.90 -11.42 -26.95
N VAL A 232 -1.46 -12.11 -28.00
CA VAL A 232 -0.55 -13.28 -27.97
C VAL A 232 0.83 -12.97 -27.35
N ASP A 233 1.25 -11.70 -27.31
CA ASP A 233 2.50 -11.27 -26.68
C ASP A 233 2.49 -11.35 -25.13
N GLU A 234 1.31 -11.55 -24.52
CA GLU A 234 1.10 -11.44 -23.06
C GLU A 234 1.41 -12.74 -22.29
N ILE A 235 1.59 -13.87 -22.98
CA ILE A 235 1.77 -15.20 -22.38
C ILE A 235 3.25 -15.48 -22.06
N SER A 236 4.20 -14.90 -22.82
CA SER A 236 5.64 -15.15 -22.62
C SER A 236 6.20 -14.53 -21.34
N MET A 237 5.49 -13.56 -20.74
CA MET A 237 5.96 -12.82 -19.56
C MET A 237 5.67 -13.52 -18.22
N ALA A 238 4.91 -14.62 -18.22
CA ALA A 238 4.41 -15.27 -17.00
C ALA A 238 5.21 -16.50 -16.54
N CYS A 239 6.12 -17.05 -17.36
CA CYS A 239 6.87 -18.27 -17.03
C CYS A 239 8.31 -18.19 -17.57
N PRO A 240 9.34 -18.01 -16.73
CA PRO A 240 10.71 -18.23 -17.15
C PRO A 240 10.98 -19.73 -17.12
N GLY A 241 10.97 -20.37 -18.29
CA GLY A 241 11.61 -21.67 -18.48
C GLY A 241 10.70 -22.88 -18.67
N GLU A 242 9.77 -22.82 -19.62
CA GLU A 242 9.38 -24.02 -20.38
C GLU A 242 8.94 -23.57 -21.78
N THR A 243 9.78 -23.84 -22.76
CA THR A 243 9.39 -23.77 -24.16
C THR A 243 8.34 -24.85 -24.37
N LEU A 244 7.06 -24.49 -24.34
CA LEU A 244 6.02 -25.36 -24.87
C LEU A 244 6.30 -25.47 -26.37
N ALA A 245 6.98 -26.56 -26.75
CA ALA A 245 7.00 -27.01 -28.13
C ALA A 245 5.53 -27.19 -28.54
N LEU A 246 5.06 -26.34 -29.44
CA LEU A 246 3.84 -26.59 -30.19
C LEU A 246 4.11 -27.84 -31.02
N ASP A 247 3.56 -28.98 -30.61
CA ASP A 247 3.52 -30.16 -31.47
C ASP A 247 2.86 -29.77 -32.80
N PRO A 248 3.42 -30.20 -33.95
CA PRO A 248 2.84 -29.88 -35.24
C PRO A 248 1.46 -30.55 -35.37
N VAL A 249 0.49 -29.75 -35.80
CA VAL A 249 -0.87 -30.17 -36.16
C VAL A 249 -0.79 -31.33 -37.17
N PRO A 250 -1.43 -32.49 -36.92
CA PRO A 250 -1.51 -33.54 -37.94
C PRO A 250 -2.45 -33.09 -39.06
N GLU A 251 -1.98 -33.24 -40.30
CA GLU A 251 -2.72 -32.97 -41.54
C GLU A 251 -4.06 -33.74 -41.59
N PRO A 252 -5.11 -33.19 -42.21
CA PRO A 252 -6.38 -33.89 -42.37
C PRO A 252 -6.23 -35.05 -43.35
N LEU A 253 -6.66 -36.24 -42.92
CA LEU A 253 -6.85 -37.41 -43.76
C LEU A 253 -7.83 -37.08 -44.91
N GLU A 254 -7.32 -37.04 -46.14
CA GLU A 254 -8.15 -37.11 -47.33
C GLU A 254 -8.86 -38.47 -47.35
N VAL A 255 -10.18 -38.44 -47.25
CA VAL A 255 -11.03 -39.58 -47.55
C VAL A 255 -11.27 -39.56 -49.06
N GLN A 256 -10.52 -40.37 -49.81
CA GLN A 256 -10.87 -40.71 -51.20
C GLN A 256 -11.98 -41.77 -51.16
N GLY A 257 -13.04 -41.53 -51.95
CA GLY A 257 -14.07 -42.52 -52.26
C GLY A 257 -13.63 -43.53 -53.30
#